data_AF-A0A917P9E2-F1
#
_entry.id   AF-A0A917P9E2-F1
#
_cell.length_a   1.000
_cell.length_b   1.000
_cell.length_c   1.000
_cell.angle_alpha   90.00
_cell.angle_beta   90.00
_cell.angle_gamma   90.00
#
_symmetry.space_group_name_H-M   'P 1'
#
loop_
_entity.id
_entity.type
_entity.pdbx_description
1 polymer ?
#
loop_
_entity_poly.entity_id
_entity_poly.type
_entity_poly.pdbx_seq_one_letter_code
_entity_poly.pdbx_strand_id
1 'polypeptide(L)'
;MTAQPEHPDASQFNPPMRTLAELREALSTWGFPGDRQEFEQELDAIDLDDLTRVREITQAYRHRILMRYDPAAMATLARPTSDVEAELRRRLSEAGAAR
;
A
#
# COMPACT_ATOMS: atom_id res chain seq x y z
N MET A 1 28.49 11.73 16.00
CA MET A 1 27.54 12.04 14.91
C MET A 1 26.95 10.74 14.41
N THR A 2 25.77 10.35 14.89
CA THR A 2 25.07 9.15 14.42
C THR A 2 24.12 9.57 13.32
N ALA A 3 24.45 9.23 12.08
CA ALA A 3 23.55 9.39 10.93
C ALA A 3 22.30 8.55 11.18
N GLN A 4 21.13 9.18 11.22
CA GLN A 4 19.87 8.45 11.16
C GLN A 4 19.81 7.75 9.79
N PRO A 5 19.43 6.47 9.71
CA PRO A 5 19.22 5.84 8.43
C PRO A 5 18.05 6.57 7.77
N GLU A 6 18.36 7.24 6.66
CA GLU A 6 17.40 7.88 5.78
C GLU A 6 16.42 6.78 5.36
N HIS A 7 15.19 6.82 5.87
CA HIS A 7 14.13 5.93 5.42
C HIS A 7 13.99 6.17 3.92
N PRO A 8 14.32 5.21 3.04
CA PRO A 8 14.17 5.41 1.62
C PRO A 8 12.70 5.69 1.33
N ASP A 9 12.48 6.78 0.61
CA ASP A 9 11.20 7.36 0.21
C ASP A 9 10.11 6.31 -0.02
N ALA A 10 8.92 6.61 0.50
CA ALA A 10 7.65 5.89 0.28
C ALA A 10 7.17 5.88 -1.19
N SER A 11 8.09 5.97 -2.17
CA SER A 11 7.83 6.14 -3.59
C SER A 11 7.98 4.86 -4.44
N GLN A 12 8.23 3.69 -3.87
CA GLN A 12 8.66 2.53 -4.66
C GLN A 12 7.54 1.63 -5.22
N PHE A 13 6.27 1.93 -4.95
CA PHE A 13 5.16 1.22 -5.59
C PHE A 13 4.07 2.19 -5.98
N ASN A 14 3.99 2.41 -7.29
CA ASN A 14 2.89 3.09 -7.91
C ASN A 14 2.35 2.12 -8.97
N PRO A 15 1.34 1.30 -8.64
CA PRO A 15 0.75 0.44 -9.65
C PRO A 15 0.35 1.33 -10.83
N PRO A 16 0.64 0.93 -12.07
CA PRO A 16 0.20 1.71 -13.22
C PRO A 16 -1.32 1.75 -13.14
N MET A 17 -1.85 2.92 -12.80
CA MET A 17 -3.27 3.23 -12.66
C MET A 17 -3.57 4.53 -13.40
N ARG A 18 -2.81 4.88 -14.45
CA ARG A 18 -3.01 6.12 -15.23
C ARG A 18 -4.21 6.00 -16.16
N THR A 19 -4.52 4.79 -16.62
CA THR A 19 -5.71 4.49 -17.43
C THR A 19 -6.77 3.69 -16.67
N LEU A 20 -8.00 3.66 -17.19
CA LEU A 20 -9.07 2.82 -16.64
C LEU A 20 -8.74 1.32 -16.76
N ALA A 21 -8.16 0.89 -17.89
CA ALA A 21 -7.74 -0.51 -18.07
C ALA A 21 -6.68 -0.92 -17.04
N GLU A 22 -5.71 -0.05 -16.82
CA GLU A 22 -4.69 -0.18 -15.78
C GLU A 22 -5.31 -0.27 -14.37
N LEU A 23 -6.31 0.56 -14.05
CA LEU A 23 -7.02 0.48 -12.77
C LEU A 23 -7.76 -0.85 -12.59
N ARG A 24 -8.38 -1.39 -13.64
CA ARG A 24 -9.08 -2.69 -13.58
C ARG A 24 -8.14 -3.85 -13.25
N GLU A 25 -6.99 -3.88 -13.90
CA GLU A 25 -5.95 -4.87 -13.61
C GLU A 25 -5.39 -4.68 -12.19
N ALA A 26 -5.24 -3.42 -11.77
CA ALA A 26 -4.79 -3.11 -10.43
C ALA A 26 -5.79 -3.55 -9.34
N LEU A 27 -7.09 -3.37 -9.56
CA LEU A 27 -8.14 -3.86 -8.66
C LEU A 27 -8.18 -5.39 -8.59
N SER A 28 -7.87 -6.06 -9.70
CA SER A 28 -7.82 -7.52 -9.75
C SER A 28 -6.62 -8.10 -8.99
N THR A 29 -5.48 -7.40 -9.06
CA THR A 29 -4.20 -7.88 -8.50
C THR A 29 -4.00 -7.43 -7.07
N TRP A 30 -4.38 -6.19 -6.75
CA TRP A 30 -4.09 -5.53 -5.48
C TRP A 30 -5.34 -4.98 -4.78
N GLY A 31 -6.53 -5.03 -5.38
CA GLY A 31 -7.78 -4.64 -4.73
C GLY A 31 -8.27 -5.66 -3.71
N PHE A 32 -9.37 -5.34 -3.03
CA PHE A 32 -10.09 -6.34 -2.24
C PHE A 32 -10.89 -7.29 -3.15
N PRO A 33 -11.12 -8.54 -2.72
CA PRO A 33 -11.99 -9.45 -3.45
C PRO A 33 -13.36 -8.81 -3.69
N GLY A 34 -13.76 -8.68 -4.97
CA GLY A 34 -15.00 -8.05 -5.38
C GLY A 34 -14.87 -6.60 -5.86
N ASP A 35 -13.78 -5.89 -5.53
CA ASP A 35 -13.62 -4.47 -5.89
C ASP A 35 -13.66 -4.24 -7.41
N ARG A 36 -13.09 -5.16 -8.19
CA ARG A 36 -13.17 -5.10 -9.66
C ARG A 36 -14.63 -5.13 -10.12
N GLN A 37 -15.45 -6.00 -9.53
CA GLN A 37 -16.84 -6.18 -9.93
C GLN A 37 -17.72 -5.00 -9.48
N GLU A 38 -17.49 -4.50 -8.26
CA GLU A 38 -18.14 -3.30 -7.71
C GLU A 38 -17.83 -2.07 -8.58
N PHE A 39 -16.55 -1.92 -8.98
CA PHE A 39 -16.10 -0.85 -9.86
C PHE A 39 -16.78 -0.88 -11.23
N GLU A 40 -16.89 -2.03 -11.90
CA GLU A 40 -17.59 -2.10 -13.19
C GLU A 40 -19.09 -1.81 -13.03
N GLN A 41 -19.73 -2.29 -11.96
CA GLN A 41 -21.14 -2.01 -11.70
C GLN A 41 -21.41 -0.52 -11.48
N GLU A 42 -20.53 0.16 -10.74
CA GLU A 42 -20.62 1.60 -10.55
C GLU A 42 -20.40 2.37 -11.84
N LEU A 43 -19.47 1.94 -12.70
CA LEU A 43 -19.26 2.53 -14.02
C LEU A 43 -20.45 2.32 -14.96
N ASP A 44 -21.07 1.14 -14.95
CA ASP A 44 -22.25 0.82 -15.76
C ASP A 44 -23.52 1.58 -15.29
N ALA A 45 -23.56 1.98 -14.01
CA ALA A 45 -24.70 2.69 -13.42
C ALA A 45 -24.68 4.21 -13.67
N ILE A 46 -23.59 4.77 -14.18
CA ILE A 46 -23.44 6.20 -14.42
C ILE A 46 -23.46 6.52 -15.91
N ASP A 47 -23.76 7.78 -16.24
CA ASP A 47 -23.54 8.30 -17.58
C ASP A 47 -22.02 8.48 -17.79
N LEU A 48 -21.46 7.80 -18.79
CA LEU A 48 -20.03 7.88 -19.11
C LEU A 48 -19.62 9.25 -19.68
N ASP A 49 -20.59 10.05 -20.15
CA ASP A 49 -20.35 11.44 -20.55
C ASP A 49 -20.19 12.36 -19.32
N ASP A 50 -20.61 11.92 -18.12
CA ASP A 50 -20.28 12.58 -16.86
C ASP A 50 -18.85 12.23 -16.42
N LEU A 51 -17.89 12.91 -17.06
CA LEU A 51 -16.47 12.75 -16.78
C LEU A 51 -16.09 13.13 -15.33
N THR A 52 -16.89 13.96 -14.66
CA THR A 52 -16.69 14.28 -13.24
C THR A 52 -16.94 13.04 -12.41
N ARG A 53 -18.07 12.37 -12.65
CA ARG A 53 -18.45 11.17 -11.90
C ARG A 53 -17.50 10.00 -12.17
N VAL A 54 -17.11 9.78 -13.43
CA VAL A 54 -16.08 8.78 -13.79
C VAL A 54 -14.77 9.04 -13.03
N ARG A 55 -14.34 10.31 -12.94
CA ARG A 55 -13.13 10.69 -12.22
C ARG A 55 -13.24 10.42 -10.73
N GLU A 56 -14.37 10.72 -10.10
CA GLU A 56 -14.61 10.46 -8.67
C GLU A 56 -14.51 8.98 -8.33
N ILE A 57 -15.22 8.13 -9.08
CA ILE A 57 -15.18 6.67 -8.91
C ILE A 57 -13.74 6.18 -9.08
N THR A 58 -13.09 6.56 -10.19
CA THR A 58 -11.69 6.16 -10.46
C THR A 58 -10.74 6.57 -9.31
N GLN A 59 -10.92 7.76 -8.72
CA GLN A 59 -10.10 8.22 -7.60
C GLN A 59 -10.37 7.47 -6.30
N ALA A 60 -11.63 7.15 -6.00
CA ALA A 60 -11.99 6.37 -4.82
C ALA A 60 -11.32 4.99 -4.83
N TYR A 61 -11.37 4.30 -5.96
CA TYR A 61 -10.78 2.97 -6.11
C TYR A 61 -9.24 2.99 -6.14
N ARG A 62 -8.62 4.02 -6.78
CA ARG A 62 -7.17 4.25 -6.64
C ARG A 62 -6.77 4.45 -5.19
N HIS A 63 -7.53 5.23 -4.44
CA HIS A 63 -7.25 5.47 -3.02
C HIS A 63 -7.38 4.18 -2.21
N ARG A 64 -8.40 3.35 -2.47
CA ARG A 64 -8.61 2.06 -1.81
C ARG A 64 -7.43 1.09 -2.03
N ILE A 65 -6.89 1.03 -3.25
CA ILE A 65 -5.68 0.26 -3.56
C ILE A 65 -4.47 0.80 -2.78
N LEU A 66 -4.27 2.12 -2.80
CA LEU A 66 -3.14 2.75 -2.10
C LEU A 66 -3.22 2.56 -0.58
N MET A 67 -4.42 2.63 0.02
CA MET A 67 -4.64 2.38 1.44
C MET A 67 -4.27 0.94 1.84
N ARG A 68 -4.65 -0.05 1.03
CA ARG A 68 -4.27 -1.45 1.27
C ARG A 68 -2.76 -1.65 1.15
N TYR A 69 -2.09 -0.81 0.37
CA TYR A 69 -0.67 -0.90 0.10
C TYR A 69 0.22 -0.20 1.14
N ASP A 70 -0.28 0.40 2.24
CA ASP A 70 0.56 1.10 3.23
C ASP A 70 1.90 0.35 3.54
N PRO A 71 3.03 0.79 2.96
CA PRO A 71 4.21 -0.07 2.76
C PRO A 71 5.06 -0.25 4.03
N ALA A 72 4.91 0.62 5.03
CA ALA A 72 5.59 0.49 6.31
C ALA A 72 5.03 -0.68 7.15
N ALA A 73 3.73 -0.95 7.00
CA ALA A 73 3.05 -2.05 7.66
C ALA A 73 3.40 -3.42 7.05
N MET A 74 3.50 -3.49 5.71
CA MET A 74 3.87 -4.74 5.01
C MET A 74 5.34 -5.12 5.22
N ALA A 75 6.28 -4.17 5.26
CA ALA A 75 7.69 -4.45 5.56
C ALA A 75 7.92 -4.92 7.02
N THR A 76 7.08 -4.46 7.96
CA THR A 76 7.07 -4.95 9.35
C THR A 76 6.52 -6.37 9.44
N LEU A 77 5.47 -6.68 8.68
CA LEU A 77 4.82 -8.01 8.67
C LEU A 77 5.61 -9.07 7.91
N ALA A 78 6.44 -8.69 6.94
CA ALA A 78 7.32 -9.59 6.20
C ALA A 78 8.65 -9.91 6.91
N ARG A 79 8.93 -9.27 8.06
CA ARG A 79 10.19 -9.47 8.80
C ARG A 79 10.16 -10.80 9.59
N PRO A 80 11.18 -11.68 9.47
CA PRO A 80 11.24 -12.93 10.22
C PRO A 80 11.23 -12.68 11.73
N THR A 81 10.45 -13.47 12.50
CA THR A 81 10.40 -13.37 13.97
C THR A 81 11.78 -13.54 14.62
N SER A 82 12.64 -14.36 14.02
CA SER A 82 14.03 -14.56 14.43
C SER A 82 14.87 -13.28 14.41
N ASP A 83 14.63 -12.41 13.44
CA ASP A 83 15.39 -11.16 13.28
C ASP A 83 14.97 -10.12 14.32
N VAL A 84 13.71 -10.17 14.74
CA VAL A 84 13.16 -9.32 15.81
C VAL A 84 13.68 -9.79 17.18
N GLU A 85 13.72 -11.10 17.43
CA GLU A 85 14.27 -11.67 18.66
C GLU A 85 15.77 -11.39 18.82
N ALA A 86 16.54 -11.50 17.73
CA ALA A 86 17.97 -11.20 17.75
C ALA A 86 18.25 -9.72 18.08
N GLU A 87 17.48 -8.80 17.50
CA GLU A 87 17.58 -7.37 17.78
C GLU A 87 17.19 -7.04 19.23
N LEU A 88 16.15 -7.68 19.78
CA LEU A 88 15.72 -7.48 21.17
C LEU A 88 16.79 -7.95 22.16
N ARG A 89 17.40 -9.10 21.88
CA ARG A 89 18.47 -9.68 22.71
C ARG A 89 19.73 -8.80 22.70
N ARG A 90 20.08 -8.23 21.54
CA ARG A 90 21.19 -7.28 21.42
C ARG A 90 20.96 -6.04 22.28
N ARG A 91 19.79 -5.41 22.19
CA ARG A 91 19.44 -4.21 22.97
C ARG A 91 19.45 -4.45 24.48
N LEU A 92 18.96 -5.59 24.94
CA LEU A 92 19.00 -5.95 26.37
C LEU A 92 20.42 -6.17 26.89
N SER A 93 21.30 -6.72 26.05
CA SER A 93 22.71 -6.93 26.39
C SER A 93 23.49 -5.61 26.44
N GLU A 94 23.25 -4.71 25.48
CA GLU A 94 23.83 -3.37 25.45
C GLU A 94 23.36 -2.51 26.64
N ALA A 95 22.09 -2.61 27.02
CA ALA A 95 21.54 -1.90 28.19
C ALA A 95 22.07 -2.46 29.53
N GLY A 96 22.38 -3.76 29.59
CA GLY A 96 22.97 -4.39 30.77
C GLY A 96 24.48 -4.13 30.92
N ALA A 97 25.19 -3.94 29.81
CA ALA A 97 26.64 -3.66 29.78
C ALA A 97 26.99 -2.18 30.06
N ALA A 98 26.02 -1.28 29.93
CA ALA A 98 26.18 0.15 30.21
C ALA A 98 25.95 0.50 31.71
N ARG A 99 25.99 -0.49 32.61
CA ARG A 99 25.71 -0.33 34.04
C ARG A 99 26.88 -0.79 34.92
#